data_AF-A0A146G7H2-F1
#
_entry.id   AF-A0A146G7H2-F1
#
_cell.length_a   1.000
_cell.length_b   1.000
_cell.length_c   1.000
_cell.angle_alpha   90.00
_cell.angle_beta   90.00
_cell.angle_gamma   90.00
#
_symmetry.space_group_name_H-M   'P 1'
#
loop_
_entity.id
_entity.type
_entity.pdbx_description
1 polymer ?
#
loop_
_entity_poly.entity_id
_entity_poly.type
_entity_poly.pdbx_seq_one_letter_code
_entity_poly.pdbx_strand_id
1 'polypeptide(L)'
;MHGHSFKVEIVVEGEVDPHMGWVYDHAEISRAMEPLLDYIDHKYMNELPELENPTIEHIAAWFWRKLTPTLPGLAEIVVHETPTARCIYRGE
;
A
#
# COMPACT_ATOMS: atom_id res chain seq x y z
N MET A 1 -22.12 -2.82 -9.94
CA MET A 1 -20.91 -3.54 -9.53
C MET A 1 -19.90 -3.45 -10.67
N HIS A 2 -18.66 -3.07 -10.37
CA HIS A 2 -17.54 -2.99 -11.31
C HIS A 2 -16.23 -3.22 -10.53
N GLY A 3 -15.09 -3.22 -11.22
CA GLY A 3 -13.78 -3.34 -10.60
C GLY A 3 -12.69 -2.73 -11.48
N HIS A 4 -11.47 -2.71 -10.97
CA HIS A 4 -10.31 -2.12 -11.64
C HIS A 4 -9.05 -2.96 -11.41
N SER A 5 -8.06 -2.77 -12.28
CA SER A 5 -6.69 -3.19 -12.03
C SER A 5 -5.98 -2.13 -11.19
N PHE A 6 -6.21 -2.16 -9.87
CA PHE A 6 -5.59 -1.23 -8.96
C PHE A 6 -4.07 -1.35 -8.99
N LYS A 7 -3.37 -0.22 -8.96
CA LYS A 7 -1.93 -0.17 -8.73
C LYS A 7 -1.67 0.51 -7.40
N VAL A 8 -0.83 -0.11 -6.56
CA VAL A 8 -0.38 0.45 -5.29
C VAL A 8 1.11 0.72 -5.37
N GLU A 9 1.53 1.93 -5.00
CA GLU A 9 2.94 2.30 -4.87
C GLU A 9 3.25 2.53 -3.39
N ILE A 10 4.30 1.88 -2.91
CA ILE A 10 4.80 2.03 -1.54
C ILE A 10 6.10 2.83 -1.62
N VAL A 11 6.12 3.96 -0.92
CA VAL A 11 7.29 4.84 -0.83
C VAL A 11 7.84 4.75 0.58
N VAL A 12 9.14 4.45 0.66
CA VAL A 12 9.90 4.44 1.91
C VAL A 12 11.01 5.48 1.85
N GLU A 13 11.29 6.10 2.98
CA GLU A 13 12.36 7.06 3.16
C GLU A 13 13.25 6.64 4.34
N GLY A 14 14.53 6.99 4.23
CA GLY A 14 15.54 6.64 5.23
C GLY A 14 16.94 6.99 4.73
N GLU A 15 17.91 6.77 5.60
CA GLU A 15 19.32 6.94 5.25
C GLU A 15 19.81 5.77 4.41
N VAL A 16 20.74 6.03 3.50
CA VAL A 16 21.41 4.98 2.73
C VAL A 16 22.33 4.21 3.67
N ASP A 17 22.16 2.89 3.74
CA ASP A 17 23.08 2.04 4.49
C ASP A 17 24.48 2.11 3.85
N PRO A 18 25.53 2.50 4.60
CA PRO A 18 26.86 2.73 4.04
C PRO A 18 27.58 1.45 3.58
N HIS A 19 27.13 0.28 4.02
CA HIS A 19 27.67 -1.01 3.60
C HIS A 19 26.90 -1.58 2.40
N MET A 20 25.57 -1.55 2.45
CA MET A 20 24.73 -2.13 1.40
C MET A 20 24.51 -1.20 0.20
N GLY A 21 24.57 0.13 0.40
CA GLY A 21 24.45 1.12 -0.66
C GLY A 21 23.02 1.45 -1.10
N TRP A 22 22.00 1.08 -0.30
CA TRP A 22 20.59 1.37 -0.55
C TRP A 22 19.87 1.77 0.74
N VAL A 23 18.68 2.36 0.62
CA VAL A 23 17.85 2.78 1.76
C VAL A 23 17.07 1.61 2.36
N TYR A 24 16.56 0.72 1.50
CA TYR A 24 15.63 -0.33 1.92
C TYR A 24 15.74 -1.56 1.02
N ASP A 25 15.57 -2.75 1.59
CA ASP A 25 15.47 -3.98 0.81
C ASP A 25 14.05 -4.15 0.25
N HIS A 26 13.91 -4.21 -1.08
CA HIS A 26 12.62 -4.43 -1.73
C HIS A 26 11.95 -5.76 -1.34
N ALA A 27 12.70 -6.76 -0.88
CA ALA A 27 12.15 -8.02 -0.39
C ALA A 27 11.40 -7.85 0.95
N GLU A 28 11.80 -6.89 1.78
CA GLU A 28 11.06 -6.54 3.01
C GLU A 28 9.72 -5.87 2.67
N ILE A 29 9.70 -4.94 1.70
CA ILE A 29 8.45 -4.33 1.20
C ILE A 29 7.52 -5.41 0.64
N SER A 30 8.08 -6.32 -0.16
CA SER A 30 7.31 -7.41 -0.78
C SER A 30 6.67 -8.33 0.27
N ARG A 31 7.43 -8.74 1.29
CA ARG A 31 6.93 -9.56 2.40
C ARG A 31 5.86 -8.85 3.24
N ALA A 32 6.00 -7.55 3.47
CA ALA A 32 4.99 -6.78 4.19
C ALA A 32 3.68 -6.64 3.38
N MET A 33 3.78 -6.54 2.05
CA MET A 33 2.64 -6.41 1.13
C MET A 33 1.91 -7.73 0.86
N GLU A 34 2.63 -8.85 0.79
CA GLU A 34 2.10 -10.17 0.42
C GLU A 34 0.79 -10.54 1.16
N PRO A 35 0.70 -10.51 2.50
CA PRO A 35 -0.55 -10.86 3.19
C PRO A 35 -1.70 -9.88 2.92
N LEU A 36 -1.39 -8.63 2.57
CA LEU A 36 -2.40 -7.62 2.23
C LEU A 36 -2.93 -7.83 0.81
N LEU A 37 -2.05 -8.20 -0.12
CA LEU A 37 -2.44 -8.58 -1.48
C LEU A 37 -3.31 -9.84 -1.46
N ASP A 38 -2.92 -10.89 -0.72
CA ASP A 38 -3.73 -12.10 -0.57
C ASP A 38 -5.14 -11.83 0.00
N TYR A 39 -5.25 -10.79 0.84
CA TYR A 39 -6.51 -10.39 1.46
C TYR A 39 -7.45 -9.67 0.49
N ILE A 40 -6.94 -8.86 -0.45
CA ILE A 40 -7.77 -8.01 -1.32
C ILE A 40 -7.81 -8.43 -2.79
N ASP A 41 -6.74 -9.05 -3.29
CA ASP A 41 -6.59 -9.36 -4.71
C ASP A 41 -7.59 -10.45 -5.13
N HIS A 42 -8.20 -10.26 -6.30
CA HIS A 42 -9.30 -11.09 -6.79
C HIS A 42 -10.46 -11.27 -5.79
N LYS A 43 -10.66 -10.32 -4.86
CA LYS A 43 -11.81 -10.29 -3.92
C LYS A 43 -12.79 -9.18 -4.24
N TYR A 44 -14.02 -9.35 -3.77
CA TYR A 44 -15.00 -8.28 -3.74
C TYR A 44 -14.79 -7.44 -2.47
N MET A 45 -14.11 -6.30 -2.59
CA MET A 45 -13.66 -5.50 -1.44
C MET A 45 -14.79 -5.08 -0.49
N ASN A 46 -16.01 -4.85 -0.99
CA ASN A 46 -17.15 -4.48 -0.15
C ASN A 46 -17.57 -5.56 0.87
N GLU A 47 -17.17 -6.81 0.68
CA GLU A 47 -17.40 -7.91 1.64
C GLU A 47 -16.26 -8.07 2.66
N LEU A 48 -15.16 -7.32 2.48
CA LEU A 48 -14.05 -7.29 3.42
C LEU A 48 -14.41 -6.32 4.56
N PRO A 49 -14.49 -6.76 5.84
CA PRO A 49 -14.94 -5.91 6.95
C PRO A 49 -14.13 -4.62 7.13
N GLU A 50 -12.88 -4.60 6.68
CA GLU A 50 -12.00 -3.43 6.79
C GLU A 50 -12.11 -2.46 5.60
N LEU A 51 -12.85 -2.84 4.55
CA LEU A 51 -12.97 -2.13 3.27
C LEU A 51 -14.43 -2.10 2.73
N GLU A 52 -15.43 -2.12 3.61
CA GLU A 52 -16.86 -2.11 3.22
C GLU A 52 -17.22 -0.95 2.27
N ASN A 53 -16.54 0.19 2.40
CA ASN A 53 -16.59 1.33 1.49
C ASN A 53 -15.21 1.60 0.83
N PRO A 54 -14.83 0.86 -0.23
CA PRO A 54 -13.47 0.83 -0.76
C PRO A 54 -13.20 1.97 -1.75
N THR A 55 -13.28 3.22 -1.29
CA THR A 55 -12.77 4.36 -2.08
C THR A 55 -11.24 4.33 -2.10
N ILE A 56 -10.60 4.96 -3.09
CA ILE A 56 -9.12 4.98 -3.16
C ILE A 56 -8.46 5.64 -1.94
N GLU A 57 -9.13 6.59 -1.29
CA GLU A 57 -8.69 7.20 -0.04
C GLU A 57 -8.72 6.20 1.12
N HIS A 58 -9.82 5.47 1.26
CA HIS A 58 -9.95 4.44 2.30
C HIS A 58 -8.99 3.27 2.09
N ILE A 59 -8.78 2.85 0.84
CA ILE A 59 -7.81 1.81 0.49
C ILE A 59 -6.39 2.28 0.84
N ALA A 60 -6.01 3.51 0.47
CA ALA A 60 -4.68 4.05 0.78
C ALA A 60 -4.45 4.13 2.30
N ALA A 61 -5.42 4.65 3.05
CA ALA A 61 -5.36 4.72 4.51
C ALA A 61 -5.35 3.32 5.16
N TRP A 62 -6.02 2.33 4.56
CA TRP A 62 -6.00 0.95 5.03
C TRP A 62 -4.61 0.33 4.86
N PHE A 63 -4.00 0.44 3.68
CA PHE A 63 -2.63 -0.02 3.48
C PHE A 63 -1.66 0.65 4.44
N TRP A 64 -1.83 1.96 4.69
CA TRP A 64 -0.98 2.70 5.63
C TRP A 64 -1.05 2.09 7.02
N ARG A 65 -2.26 1.95 7.58
CA ARG A 65 -2.43 1.36 8.92
C ARG A 65 -1.83 -0.04 9.04
N LYS A 66 -1.88 -0.83 7.97
CA LYS A 66 -1.36 -2.21 7.95
C LYS A 66 0.16 -2.27 7.79
N LEU A 67 0.75 -1.37 7.03
CA LEU A 67 2.18 -1.36 6.72
C LEU A 67 3.01 -0.57 7.74
N THR A 68 2.48 0.49 8.36
CA THR A 68 3.23 1.30 9.33
C THR A 68 3.91 0.48 10.44
N PRO A 69 3.28 -0.56 11.05
CA PRO A 69 3.92 -1.37 12.07
C PRO A 69 5.03 -2.30 11.57
N THR A 70 5.02 -2.64 10.28
CA THR A 70 5.92 -3.66 9.69
C THR A 70 6.96 -3.06 8.75
N LEU A 71 6.76 -1.83 8.30
CA LEU A 71 7.61 -1.13 7.34
C LEU A 71 8.11 0.21 7.92
N PRO A 72 9.14 0.20 8.79
CA PRO A 72 9.75 1.42 9.28
C PRO A 72 10.23 2.31 8.12
N GLY A 73 9.99 3.61 8.20
CA GLY A 73 10.33 4.55 7.12
C GLY A 73 9.28 4.65 6.02
N LEU A 74 8.10 4.01 6.16
CA LEU A 74 6.97 4.27 5.28
C LEU A 74 6.63 5.77 5.24
N ALA A 75 6.67 6.35 4.06
CA ALA A 75 6.54 7.80 3.85
C ALA A 75 5.27 8.15 3.07
N GLU A 76 4.91 7.34 2.08
CA GLU A 76 3.77 7.60 1.21
C GLU A 76 3.19 6.30 0.64
N ILE A 77 1.86 6.28 0.49
CA ILE A 77 1.14 5.26 -0.26
C ILE A 77 0.35 5.93 -1.37
N VAL A 78 0.51 5.42 -2.58
CA VAL A 78 -0.27 5.87 -3.74
C VAL A 78 -1.15 4.73 -4.23
N VAL A 79 -2.45 4.98 -4.31
CA VAL A 79 -3.41 4.02 -4.88
C VAL A 79 -3.98 4.61 -6.16
N HIS A 80 -3.80 3.90 -7.26
CA HIS A 80 -4.39 4.23 -8.56
C HIS A 80 -5.59 3.32 -8.79
N GLU A 81 -6.77 3.91 -8.96
CA GLU A 81 -7.96 3.20 -9.43
C GLU A 81 -7.87 2.96 -10.94
N THR A 82 -7.39 3.98 -11.66
CA THR A 82 -7.16 3.95 -13.10
C THR A 82 -5.83 4.66 -13.40
N PRO A 83 -5.29 4.57 -14.63
CA PRO A 83 -4.03 5.25 -14.97
C PRO A 83 -4.04 6.78 -14.76
N THR A 84 -5.22 7.41 -14.67
CA THR A 84 -5.39 8.86 -14.55
C THR A 84 -6.03 9.31 -13.23
N ALA A 85 -6.43 8.39 -12.35
CA ALA A 85 -7.08 8.71 -11.08
C ALA A 85 -6.38 8.00 -9.92
N ARG A 86 -5.87 8.78 -8.97
CA ARG A 86 -5.09 8.29 -7.83
C ARG A 86 -5.32 9.08 -6.55
N CYS A 87 -5.11 8.41 -5.42
CA CYS A 87 -5.00 9.00 -4.10
C CYS A 87 -3.57 8.84 -3.59
N ILE A 88 -3.07 9.85 -2.87
CA ILE A 88 -1.78 9.84 -2.18
C ILE A 88 -2.05 10.03 -0.70
N TYR A 89 -1.53 9.14 0.15
CA TYR A 89 -1.72 9.16 1.59
C TYR A 89 -0.37 9.15 2.32
N ARG A 90 -0.19 10.04 3.30
CA ARG A 90 1.07 10.22 4.06
C ARG A 90 0.89 10.17 5.58
N GLY A 91 -0.15 9.47 6.05
CA GLY A 91 -0.41 9.27 7.48
C GLY A 91 -1.26 10.33 8.18
N GLU A 92 -1.81 11.29 7.42
CA GLU A 92 -2.77 12.31 7.86
C GLU A 92 -3.98 12.38 6.92
#